data_AF-A0A383BFG3-F1
#
_entry.id   AF-A0A383BFG3-F1
#
_cell.length_a   1.000
_cell.length_b   1.000
_cell.length_c   1.000
_cell.angle_alpha   90.00
_cell.angle_beta   90.00
_cell.angle_gamma   90.00
#
_symmetry.space_group_name_H-M   'P 1'
#
loop_
_entity.id
_entity.type
_entity.pdbx_description
1 polymer ?
#
loop_
_entity_poly.entity_id
_entity_poly.type
_entity_poly.pdbx_seq_one_letter_code
_entity_poly.pdbx_strand_id
1 'polypeptide(L)'
;MEKESEKIAPAPRSSGKNFTEWRWPVVILSLGLMALIAFLYSLNAAKNTTVGTAKEIRETVKEVGEAAVTIAENFQQAKITETFVESLPEVEGTGEGNLMVAKMKNTKTFKRTEKLTILWNKISLGTTVTEIKVPATFRYHIKLSDPWKLEVREQQCIVIAPALKATTPVAIHTNEIEKRSDEGWARFNADEQMAGLEKSLTPRLNQHARSKEHMNVI
;
A
#
# COMPACT_ATOMS: atom_id res chain seq x y z
N MET A 1 27.53 -70.87 112.57
CA MET A 1 26.59 -71.51 111.63
C MET A 1 25.35 -70.63 111.58
N GLU A 2 24.73 -70.25 110.48
CA GLU A 2 24.95 -70.35 109.03
C GLU A 2 23.70 -69.68 108.42
N LYS A 3 23.83 -68.76 107.44
CA LYS A 3 22.87 -68.39 106.35
C LYS A 3 21.40 -68.02 106.71
N GLU A 4 20.60 -67.26 105.98
CA GLU A 4 20.62 -66.45 104.73
C GLU A 4 19.17 -65.92 104.54
N SER A 5 18.98 -64.80 103.79
CA SER A 5 17.73 -64.32 103.15
C SER A 5 16.58 -63.81 104.04
N GLU A 6 15.68 -62.90 103.68
CA GLU A 6 15.48 -61.85 102.66
C GLU A 6 14.12 -61.19 103.02
N LYS A 7 13.95 -59.91 102.67
CA LYS A 7 12.71 -59.30 102.13
C LYS A 7 11.60 -58.64 103.02
N ILE A 8 11.62 -57.28 102.97
CA ILE A 8 10.60 -56.28 102.53
C ILE A 8 9.18 -56.22 103.14
N ALA A 9 8.80 -55.02 103.66
CA ALA A 9 7.72 -54.10 103.18
C ALA A 9 7.35 -53.03 104.25
N PRO A 10 6.65 -51.89 103.98
CA PRO A 10 6.45 -51.12 102.73
C PRO A 10 6.68 -49.57 102.90
N ALA A 11 6.53 -48.84 101.79
CA ALA A 11 6.62 -47.37 101.65
C ALA A 11 5.49 -46.56 102.34
N PRO A 12 5.56 -45.21 102.36
CA PRO A 12 4.69 -44.48 101.43
C PRO A 12 5.27 -43.21 100.74
N ARG A 13 5.00 -43.16 99.44
CA ARG A 13 4.68 -42.06 98.51
C ARG A 13 4.82 -40.58 98.95
N SER A 14 5.50 -39.81 98.09
CA SER A 14 5.10 -38.45 97.65
C SER A 14 5.57 -38.27 96.19
N SER A 15 4.69 -38.24 95.18
CA SER A 15 3.90 -37.10 94.68
C SER A 15 4.75 -35.97 94.08
N GLY A 16 5.00 -36.05 92.77
CA GLY A 16 5.53 -34.96 91.95
C GLY A 16 5.37 -35.30 90.47
N LYS A 17 4.20 -35.01 89.89
CA LYS A 17 3.89 -35.20 88.46
C LYS A 17 4.54 -34.08 87.61
N ASN A 18 5.24 -34.52 86.57
CA ASN A 18 5.24 -34.01 85.20
C ASN A 18 5.74 -32.57 84.92
N PHE A 19 7.06 -32.36 84.88
CA PHE A 19 7.67 -31.25 84.11
C PHE A 19 8.52 -31.73 82.91
N THR A 20 8.74 -33.03 82.76
CA THR A 20 9.65 -33.59 81.75
C THR A 20 8.94 -33.97 80.44
N GLU A 21 7.64 -34.28 80.49
CA GLU A 21 6.85 -34.73 79.32
C GLU A 21 6.42 -33.58 78.38
N TRP A 22 6.47 -32.32 78.84
CA TRP A 22 5.99 -31.16 78.06
C TRP A 22 7.10 -30.38 77.33
N ARG A 23 8.38 -30.77 77.48
CA ARG A 23 9.51 -30.08 76.84
C ARG A 23 9.59 -30.35 75.34
N TRP A 24 9.31 -31.57 74.91
CA TRP A 24 9.36 -31.95 73.49
C TRP A 24 8.22 -31.36 72.64
N PRO A 25 6.95 -31.36 73.09
CA PRO A 25 5.86 -30.70 72.35
C PRO A 25 6.08 -29.21 72.13
N VAL A 26 6.61 -28.49 73.14
CA VAL A 26 6.88 -27.05 73.05
C VAL A 26 8.02 -26.74 72.07
N VAL A 27 9.07 -27.57 72.03
CA VAL A 27 10.18 -27.41 71.09
C VAL A 27 9.75 -27.70 69.64
N ILE A 28 8.88 -28.71 69.44
CA ILE A 28 8.33 -29.01 68.11
C ILE A 28 7.42 -27.87 67.63
N LEU A 29 6.61 -27.31 68.53
CA LEU A 29 5.78 -26.14 68.23
C LEU A 29 6.62 -24.90 67.92
N SER A 30 7.71 -24.65 68.66
CA SER A 30 8.57 -23.48 68.41
C SER A 30 9.38 -23.63 67.12
N LEU A 31 9.89 -24.82 66.80
CA LEU A 31 10.53 -25.11 65.51
C LEU A 31 9.53 -25.01 64.35
N GLY A 32 8.32 -25.52 64.53
CA GLY A 32 7.24 -25.39 63.55
C GLY A 32 6.87 -23.92 63.30
N LEU A 33 6.77 -23.12 64.35
CA LEU A 33 6.47 -21.69 64.26
C LEU A 33 7.62 -20.91 63.59
N MET A 34 8.88 -21.22 63.91
CA MET A 34 10.06 -20.65 63.25
C MET A 34 10.10 -21.00 61.76
N ALA A 35 9.84 -22.26 61.40
CA ALA A 35 9.76 -22.68 60.00
C ALA A 35 8.62 -21.99 59.25
N LEU A 36 7.46 -21.82 59.89
CA LEU A 36 6.31 -21.11 59.31
C LEU A 36 6.63 -19.62 59.08
N ILE A 37 7.27 -18.96 60.05
CA ILE A 37 7.67 -17.54 59.92
C ILE A 37 8.70 -17.39 58.79
N ALA A 38 9.70 -18.28 58.72
CA ALA A 38 10.68 -18.28 57.64
C ALA A 38 10.03 -18.51 56.26
N PHE A 39 9.05 -19.41 56.19
CA PHE A 39 8.28 -19.69 54.97
C PHE A 39 7.41 -18.49 54.53
N LEU A 40 6.73 -17.82 55.48
CA LEU A 40 5.96 -16.61 55.19
C LEU A 40 6.86 -15.45 54.73
N TYR A 41 8.05 -15.32 55.33
CA TYR A 41 9.05 -14.36 54.88
C TYR A 41 9.56 -14.65 53.47
N SER A 42 9.78 -15.92 53.10
CA SER A 42 10.23 -16.28 51.75
C SER A 42 9.17 -15.99 50.68
N LEU A 43 7.89 -16.23 50.99
CA LEU A 43 6.78 -15.89 50.09
C LEU A 43 6.64 -14.39 49.87
N ASN A 44 6.88 -13.58 50.92
CA ASN A 44 6.81 -12.13 50.80
C ASN A 44 8.04 -11.55 50.05
N ALA A 45 9.22 -12.13 50.26
CA ALA A 45 10.44 -11.77 49.54
C ALA A 45 10.37 -12.15 48.05
N ALA A 46 9.78 -13.30 47.72
CA ALA A 46 9.57 -13.72 46.33
C ALA A 46 8.63 -12.76 45.58
N LYS A 47 7.52 -12.33 46.20
CA LYS A 47 6.57 -11.40 45.58
C LYS A 47 7.19 -10.04 45.26
N ASN A 48 7.99 -9.48 46.17
CA ASN A 48 8.57 -8.15 45.96
C ASN A 48 9.72 -8.15 44.94
N THR A 49 10.44 -9.28 44.81
CA THR A 49 11.57 -9.39 43.87
C THR A 49 11.09 -9.64 42.43
N THR A 50 10.04 -10.44 42.22
CA THR A 50 9.50 -10.72 40.87
C THR A 50 8.86 -9.50 40.22
N VAL A 51 8.22 -8.62 41.00
CA VAL A 51 7.56 -7.41 40.47
C VAL A 51 8.57 -6.36 40.01
N GLY A 52 9.71 -6.22 40.70
CA GLY A 52 10.78 -5.31 40.31
C GLY A 52 11.44 -5.72 38.99
N THR A 53 11.82 -6.98 38.86
CA THR A 53 12.48 -7.50 37.66
C THR A 53 11.56 -7.54 36.44
N ALA A 54 10.28 -7.86 36.62
CA ALA A 54 9.32 -7.86 35.52
C ALA A 54 9.04 -6.46 34.95
N LYS A 55 9.13 -5.42 35.79
CA LYS A 55 8.90 -4.03 35.36
C LYS A 55 10.07 -3.52 34.51
N GLU A 56 11.32 -3.77 34.93
CA GLU A 56 12.51 -3.37 34.16
C GLU A 56 12.63 -4.12 32.83
N ILE A 57 12.30 -5.42 32.81
CA ILE A 57 12.28 -6.21 31.56
C ILE A 57 11.20 -5.68 30.60
N ARG A 58 10.04 -5.26 31.11
CA ARG A 58 8.97 -4.75 30.26
C ARG A 58 9.30 -3.36 29.70
N GLU A 59 9.93 -2.49 30.47
CA GLU A 59 10.34 -1.15 30.02
C GLU A 59 11.42 -1.24 28.93
N THR A 60 12.44 -2.07 29.13
CA THR A 60 13.52 -2.29 28.14
C THR A 60 13.02 -2.92 26.84
N VAL A 61 12.11 -3.91 26.90
CA VAL A 61 11.51 -4.51 25.69
C VAL A 61 10.64 -3.50 24.95
N LYS A 62 9.92 -2.62 25.66
CA LYS A 62 9.05 -1.62 25.05
C LYS A 62 9.86 -0.53 24.33
N GLU A 63 10.95 -0.08 24.94
CA GLU A 63 11.84 0.94 24.36
C GLU A 63 12.58 0.43 23.11
N VAL A 64 13.07 -0.81 23.15
CA VAL A 64 13.73 -1.45 21.98
C VAL A 64 12.71 -1.74 20.87
N GLY A 65 11.49 -2.16 21.22
CA GLY A 65 10.41 -2.39 20.27
C GLY A 65 9.94 -1.12 19.57
N GLU A 66 9.73 -0.03 20.31
CA GLU A 66 9.33 1.27 19.75
C GLU A 66 10.43 1.84 18.84
N ALA A 67 11.71 1.78 19.24
CA ALA A 67 12.83 2.22 18.42
C ALA A 67 12.97 1.41 17.11
N ALA A 68 12.81 0.08 17.17
CA ALA A 68 12.88 -0.78 15.99
C ALA A 68 11.71 -0.55 15.00
N VAL A 69 10.50 -0.30 15.52
CA VAL A 69 9.32 0.02 14.71
C VAL A 69 9.49 1.39 14.01
N THR A 70 9.99 2.41 14.73
CA THR A 70 10.25 3.73 14.14
C THR A 70 11.32 3.69 13.04
N ILE A 71 12.33 2.82 13.17
CA ILE A 71 13.34 2.63 12.13
C ILE A 71 12.73 1.91 10.91
N ALA A 72 11.88 0.90 11.11
CA ALA A 72 11.23 0.18 10.00
C ALA A 72 10.19 1.05 9.24
N GLU A 73 9.44 1.91 9.94
CA GLU A 73 8.47 2.83 9.33
C GLU A 73 9.16 3.90 8.46
N ASN A 74 10.34 4.38 8.86
CA ASN A 74 11.09 5.40 8.13
C ASN A 74 12.01 4.82 7.03
N PHE A 75 12.20 3.51 6.96
CA PHE A 75 13.05 2.82 5.98
C PHE A 75 12.26 1.94 5.00
N GLN A 76 11.07 2.37 4.58
CA GLN A 76 10.46 1.86 3.35
C GLN A 76 11.19 2.40 2.11
N GLN A 77 12.46 2.03 1.94
CA GLN A 77 13.20 2.23 0.71
C GLN A 77 12.69 1.20 -0.31
N ALA A 78 11.58 1.50 -0.97
CA ALA A 78 11.18 0.78 -2.17
C ALA A 78 12.26 1.00 -3.24
N LYS A 79 13.09 0.00 -3.49
CA LYS A 79 14.06 0.03 -4.60
C LYS A 79 13.30 -0.11 -5.92
N ILE A 80 12.82 1.00 -6.46
CA ILE A 80 12.19 1.04 -7.78
C ILE A 80 13.31 0.84 -8.81
N THR A 81 13.37 -0.35 -9.40
CA THR A 81 14.30 -0.67 -10.50
C THR A 81 13.53 -0.52 -11.81
N GLU A 82 13.77 0.57 -12.53
CA GLU A 82 13.24 0.77 -13.88
C GLU A 82 14.26 0.26 -14.90
N THR A 83 13.88 -0.75 -15.68
CA THR A 83 14.73 -1.28 -16.77
C THR A 83 14.13 -0.83 -18.09
N PHE A 84 14.85 0.00 -18.84
CA PHE A 84 14.50 0.35 -20.22
C PHE A 84 15.18 -0.63 -21.18
N VAL A 85 14.38 -1.40 -21.90
CA VAL A 85 14.87 -2.34 -22.93
C VAL A 85 14.47 -1.77 -24.29
N GLU A 86 15.46 -1.37 -25.08
CA GLU A 86 15.26 -0.84 -26.43
C GLU A 86 15.77 -1.85 -27.47
N SER A 87 14.94 -2.15 -28.46
CA SER A 87 15.38 -2.80 -29.70
C SER A 87 15.34 -1.76 -30.82
N LEU A 88 16.48 -1.53 -31.47
CA LEU A 88 16.53 -0.66 -32.65
C LEU A 88 15.74 -1.32 -33.79
N PRO A 89 14.69 -0.66 -34.33
CA PRO A 89 13.92 -1.23 -35.43
C PRO A 89 14.71 -1.14 -36.74
N GLU A 90 14.65 -2.21 -37.53
CA GLU A 90 15.05 -2.17 -38.94
C GLU A 90 14.03 -1.35 -39.73
N VAL A 91 14.52 -0.47 -40.61
CA VAL A 91 13.68 0.41 -41.44
C VAL A 91 13.54 -0.22 -42.82
N GLU A 92 12.41 -0.89 -43.06
CA GLU A 92 12.01 -1.32 -44.40
C GLU A 92 11.28 -0.15 -45.11
N GLY A 93 11.93 0.48 -46.09
CA GLY A 93 11.34 1.55 -46.90
C GLY A 93 11.43 1.24 -48.39
N THR A 94 10.35 1.48 -49.14
CA THR A 94 10.29 1.34 -50.61
C THR A 94 10.97 2.49 -51.38
N GLY A 95 11.94 3.18 -50.77
CA GLY A 95 12.75 4.23 -51.41
C GLY A 95 12.13 5.63 -51.51
N GLU A 96 10.81 5.77 -51.52
CA GLU A 96 10.17 7.07 -51.83
C GLU A 96 9.80 7.90 -50.58
N GLY A 97 9.55 7.28 -49.43
CA GLY A 97 9.41 7.98 -48.14
C GLY A 97 8.19 8.92 -48.00
N ASN A 98 8.11 9.56 -46.83
CA ASN A 98 7.04 10.50 -46.47
C ASN A 98 7.65 11.90 -46.25
N LEU A 99 7.11 12.90 -46.94
CA LEU A 99 7.47 14.31 -46.72
C LEU A 99 6.54 14.92 -45.69
N MET A 100 7.05 15.27 -44.50
CA MET A 100 6.27 16.01 -43.50
C MET A 100 6.13 17.46 -43.93
N VAL A 101 4.89 17.94 -44.02
CA VAL A 101 4.60 19.30 -44.51
C VAL A 101 4.02 20.22 -43.44
N ALA A 102 3.41 19.67 -42.38
CA ALA A 102 2.82 20.47 -41.32
C ALA A 102 2.88 19.78 -39.96
N LYS A 103 2.97 20.60 -38.91
CA LYS A 103 2.91 20.21 -37.50
C LYS A 103 2.00 21.18 -36.76
N MET A 104 1.03 20.65 -36.03
CA MET A 104 0.10 21.43 -35.23
C MET A 104 0.09 20.90 -33.80
N LYS A 105 0.26 21.80 -32.83
CA LYS A 105 0.06 21.50 -31.41
C LYS A 105 -1.32 21.98 -30.98
N ASN A 106 -2.10 21.12 -30.35
CA ASN A 106 -3.43 21.48 -29.88
C ASN A 106 -3.78 20.64 -28.63
N THR A 107 -4.36 21.29 -27.62
CA THR A 107 -4.87 20.62 -26.41
C THR A 107 -6.33 20.25 -26.60
N LYS A 108 -6.62 18.95 -26.60
CA LYS A 108 -7.99 18.43 -26.73
C LYS A 108 -8.57 18.09 -25.37
N THR A 109 -9.75 18.64 -25.09
CA THR A 109 -10.49 18.33 -23.86
C THR A 109 -11.57 17.31 -24.19
N PHE A 110 -11.55 16.17 -23.49
CA PHE A 110 -12.60 15.17 -23.58
C PHE A 110 -13.34 15.12 -22.25
N LYS A 111 -14.66 15.20 -22.32
CA LYS A 111 -15.54 15.17 -21.14
C LYS A 111 -16.52 14.02 -21.27
N ARG A 112 -16.76 13.32 -20.17
CA ARG A 112 -17.79 12.30 -20.04
C ARG A 112 -18.64 12.60 -18.81
N THR A 113 -19.95 12.44 -18.97
CA THR A 113 -20.92 12.69 -17.90
C THR A 113 -21.84 11.50 -17.84
N GLU A 114 -22.01 10.95 -16.65
CA GLU A 114 -22.88 9.81 -16.40
C GLU A 114 -23.76 10.08 -15.18
N LYS A 115 -25.07 9.89 -15.34
CA LYS A 115 -26.06 10.09 -14.31
C LYS A 115 -26.61 8.73 -13.87
N LEU A 116 -26.63 8.49 -12.56
CA LEU A 116 -27.24 7.29 -12.00
C LEU A 116 -28.65 7.62 -11.48
N THR A 117 -29.64 6.84 -11.92
CA THR A 117 -31.03 6.97 -11.45
C THR A 117 -31.62 5.62 -11.12
N ILE A 118 -32.45 5.58 -10.08
CA ILE A 118 -33.26 4.40 -9.71
C ILE A 118 -34.74 4.74 -9.75
N LEU A 119 -35.57 3.70 -9.65
CA LEU A 119 -37.03 3.84 -9.58
C LEU A 119 -37.63 4.55 -10.82
N TRP A 120 -37.38 4.01 -12.02
CA TRP A 120 -37.92 4.56 -13.29
C TRP A 120 -37.52 6.03 -13.50
N ASN A 121 -36.25 6.36 -13.26
CA ASN A 121 -35.68 7.71 -13.37
C ASN A 121 -36.20 8.74 -12.36
N LYS A 122 -36.98 8.34 -11.34
CA LYS A 122 -37.55 9.28 -10.36
C LYS A 122 -36.58 9.72 -9.27
N ILE A 123 -35.59 8.88 -8.92
CA ILE A 123 -34.63 9.18 -7.85
C ILE A 123 -33.23 9.25 -8.46
N SER A 124 -32.58 10.42 -8.38
CA SER A 124 -31.21 10.61 -8.84
C SER A 124 -30.21 10.28 -7.75
N LEU A 125 -29.30 9.35 -8.03
CA LEU A 125 -28.19 8.95 -7.14
C LEU A 125 -26.89 9.71 -7.47
N GLY A 126 -27.03 10.95 -7.93
CA GLY A 126 -25.89 11.78 -8.34
C GLY A 126 -25.45 11.62 -9.80
N THR A 127 -24.46 12.44 -10.16
CA THR A 127 -23.85 12.51 -11.49
C THR A 127 -22.34 12.45 -11.33
N THR A 128 -21.65 11.71 -12.19
CA THR A 128 -20.19 11.71 -12.30
C THR A 128 -19.82 12.48 -13.55
N VAL A 129 -18.91 13.45 -13.42
CA VAL A 129 -18.34 14.19 -14.54
C VAL A 129 -16.84 13.95 -14.55
N THR A 130 -16.33 13.33 -15.61
CA THR A 130 -14.89 13.16 -15.81
C THR A 130 -14.44 13.98 -17.02
N GLU A 131 -13.28 14.62 -16.90
CA GLU A 131 -12.68 15.45 -17.92
C GLU A 131 -11.18 15.16 -17.99
N ILE A 132 -10.66 15.04 -19.22
CA ILE A 132 -9.22 14.91 -19.48
C ILE A 132 -8.83 15.92 -20.55
N LYS A 133 -7.79 16.71 -20.27
CA LYS A 133 -7.16 17.59 -21.25
C LYS A 133 -5.88 16.93 -21.74
N VAL A 134 -5.76 16.81 -23.04
CA VAL A 134 -4.72 16.03 -23.71
C VAL A 134 -4.00 16.92 -24.71
N PRO A 135 -2.85 17.48 -24.33
CA PRO A 135 -1.95 18.16 -25.27
C PRO A 135 -1.42 17.16 -26.29
N ALA A 136 -1.67 17.44 -27.57
CA ALA A 136 -1.34 16.54 -28.66
C ALA A 136 -0.64 17.29 -29.81
N THR A 137 0.28 16.59 -30.47
CA THR A 137 0.95 17.06 -31.69
C THR A 137 0.49 16.25 -32.89
N PHE A 138 -0.23 16.92 -33.76
CA PHE A 138 -0.66 16.42 -35.05
C PHE A 138 0.43 16.69 -36.08
N ARG A 139 0.78 15.69 -36.89
CA ARG A 139 1.76 15.82 -37.97
C ARG A 139 1.12 15.34 -39.25
N TYR A 140 1.47 16.01 -40.34
CA TYR A 140 0.92 15.73 -41.66
C TYR A 140 2.02 15.49 -42.66
N HIS A 141 1.81 14.51 -43.51
CA HIS A 141 2.75 14.14 -44.55
C HIS A 141 2.06 13.92 -45.89
N ILE A 142 2.85 14.10 -46.94
CA ILE A 142 2.54 13.65 -48.30
C ILE A 142 3.38 12.39 -48.52
N LYS A 143 2.77 11.33 -49.06
CA LYS A 143 3.53 10.17 -49.53
C LYS A 143 4.06 10.49 -50.91
N LEU A 144 5.38 10.50 -51.08
CA LEU A 144 5.98 10.86 -52.36
C LEU A 144 5.69 9.81 -53.45
N SER A 145 5.40 8.58 -53.03
CA SER A 145 4.97 7.46 -53.86
C SER A 145 3.56 7.57 -54.44
N ASP A 146 2.72 8.44 -53.87
CA ASP A 146 1.37 8.60 -54.36
C ASP A 146 1.38 9.33 -55.73
N PRO A 147 0.42 9.08 -56.64
CA PRO A 147 0.43 9.66 -57.98
C PRO A 147 0.37 11.19 -57.98
N TRP A 148 1.35 11.82 -58.64
CA TRP A 148 1.37 13.25 -58.90
C TRP A 148 0.56 13.56 -60.17
N LYS A 149 -0.28 14.58 -60.12
CA LYS A 149 -1.04 15.01 -61.30
C LYS A 149 -0.33 16.17 -61.97
N LEU A 150 -0.14 16.06 -63.28
CA LEU A 150 0.43 17.11 -64.11
C LEU A 150 -0.68 17.66 -65.00
N GLU A 151 -0.96 18.94 -64.89
CA GLU A 151 -1.88 19.64 -65.77
C GLU A 151 -1.09 20.67 -66.57
N VAL A 152 -1.06 20.51 -67.90
CA VAL A 152 -0.48 21.50 -68.79
C VAL A 152 -1.60 22.41 -69.28
N ARG A 153 -1.51 23.70 -68.95
CA ARG A 153 -2.44 24.73 -69.40
C ARG A 153 -1.65 25.83 -70.09
N GLU A 154 -1.97 26.08 -71.36
CA GLU A 154 -1.24 27.02 -72.22
C GLU A 154 0.27 26.70 -72.28
N GLN A 155 1.11 27.55 -71.69
CA GLN A 155 2.57 27.38 -71.58
C GLN A 155 3.03 27.08 -70.14
N GLN A 156 2.10 26.75 -69.23
CA GLN A 156 2.39 26.45 -67.84
C GLN A 156 2.15 24.96 -67.54
N CYS A 157 3.12 24.33 -66.87
CA CYS A 157 2.98 23.00 -66.30
C CYS A 157 2.67 23.12 -64.81
N ILE A 158 1.46 22.73 -64.41
CA ILE A 158 1.00 22.75 -63.02
C ILE A 158 1.21 21.34 -62.44
N VAL A 159 2.00 21.26 -61.37
CA VAL A 159 2.23 20.02 -60.64
C VAL A 159 1.37 20.01 -59.39
N ILE A 160 0.40 19.10 -59.34
CA ILE A 160 -0.52 18.94 -58.22
C ILE A 160 -0.03 17.78 -57.36
N ALA A 161 0.33 18.09 -56.12
CA ALA A 161 0.79 17.12 -55.15
C ALA A 161 -0.33 16.16 -54.72
N PRO A 162 0.02 14.93 -54.28
CA PRO A 162 -0.93 14.01 -53.67
C PRO A 162 -1.61 14.58 -52.42
N ALA A 163 -2.73 13.96 -52.03
CA ALA A 163 -3.51 14.39 -50.87
C ALA A 163 -2.72 14.27 -49.56
N LEU A 164 -2.91 15.26 -48.70
CA LEU A 164 -2.33 15.30 -47.36
C LEU A 164 -2.85 14.14 -46.49
N LYS A 165 -1.96 13.50 -45.74
CA LYS A 165 -2.30 12.42 -44.80
C LYS A 165 -1.84 12.75 -43.39
N ALA A 166 -2.69 12.42 -42.42
CA ALA A 166 -2.35 12.50 -41.00
C ALA A 166 -1.36 11.38 -40.63
N THR A 167 -0.28 11.73 -39.95
CA THR A 167 0.61 10.77 -39.32
C THR A 167 -0.05 10.25 -38.05
N THR A 168 -0.35 8.94 -38.04
CA THR A 168 -0.95 8.25 -36.90
C THR A 168 -0.02 7.16 -36.38
N PRO A 169 0.06 6.92 -35.06
CA PRO A 169 -0.73 7.56 -34.01
C PRO A 169 -0.32 9.02 -33.75
N VAL A 170 -1.28 9.84 -33.31
CA VAL A 170 -1.02 11.22 -32.86
C VAL A 170 -0.12 11.19 -31.62
N ALA A 171 0.88 12.07 -31.56
CA ALA A 171 1.76 12.14 -30.41
C ALA A 171 1.06 12.85 -29.25
N ILE A 172 0.90 12.14 -28.13
CA ILE A 172 0.29 12.63 -26.90
C ILE A 172 1.41 13.02 -25.92
N HIS A 173 1.34 14.21 -25.35
CA HIS A 173 2.29 14.67 -24.33
C HIS A 173 1.78 14.27 -22.96
N THR A 174 2.13 13.07 -22.52
CA THR A 174 1.61 12.45 -21.28
C THR A 174 1.97 13.24 -20.02
N ASN A 175 3.10 13.96 -20.04
CA ASN A 175 3.56 14.83 -18.96
C ASN A 175 2.70 16.10 -18.78
N GLU A 176 1.91 16.48 -19.78
CA GLU A 176 1.08 17.69 -19.76
C GLU A 176 -0.43 17.35 -19.66
N ILE A 177 -0.77 16.08 -19.41
CA ILE A 177 -2.17 15.66 -19.28
C ILE A 177 -2.76 16.16 -17.97
N GLU A 178 -3.89 16.84 -18.04
CA GLU A 178 -4.70 17.20 -16.87
C GLU A 178 -5.92 16.29 -16.78
N LYS A 179 -6.17 15.71 -15.61
CA LYS A 179 -7.35 14.87 -15.32
C LYS A 179 -8.15 15.52 -14.21
N ARG A 180 -9.47 15.60 -14.39
CA ARG A 180 -10.42 16.08 -13.40
C ARG A 180 -11.61 15.14 -13.34
N SER A 181 -12.06 14.83 -12.14
CA SER A 181 -13.27 14.07 -11.90
C SER A 181 -14.06 14.76 -10.79
N ASP A 182 -15.37 14.83 -10.95
CA ASP A 182 -16.33 15.32 -9.96
C ASP A 182 -17.40 14.24 -9.75
N GLU A 183 -17.56 13.80 -8.51
CA GLU A 183 -18.43 12.69 -8.12
C GLU A 183 -19.56 13.18 -7.21
N GLY A 184 -20.80 12.83 -7.58
CA GLY A 184 -21.93 12.97 -6.68
C GLY A 184 -21.84 11.98 -5.49
N TRP A 185 -22.49 12.32 -4.38
CA TRP A 185 -22.45 11.62 -3.10
C TRP A 185 -22.70 10.09 -3.11
N ALA A 186 -23.38 9.54 -4.13
CA ALA A 186 -23.63 8.11 -4.29
C ALA A 186 -22.92 7.50 -5.51
N ARG A 187 -21.83 8.12 -5.98
CA ARG A 187 -21.05 7.71 -7.14
C ARG A 187 -19.66 7.30 -6.69
N PHE A 188 -19.22 6.13 -7.15
CA PHE A 188 -17.91 5.53 -6.83
C PHE A 188 -17.24 5.00 -8.10
N ASN A 189 -17.39 5.70 -9.23
CA ASN A 189 -16.99 5.19 -10.54
C ASN A 189 -16.21 6.20 -11.41
N ALA A 190 -15.70 7.28 -10.82
CA ALA A 190 -14.85 8.24 -11.51
C ALA A 190 -13.61 7.56 -12.11
N ASP A 191 -12.98 6.64 -11.37
CA ASP A 191 -11.78 5.95 -11.85
C ASP A 191 -12.08 5.07 -13.06
N GLU A 192 -13.18 4.32 -13.03
CA GLU A 192 -13.64 3.52 -14.17
C GLU A 192 -13.98 4.41 -15.38
N GLN A 193 -14.67 5.52 -15.12
CA GLN A 193 -15.01 6.51 -16.14
C GLN A 193 -13.77 7.16 -16.76
N MET A 194 -12.77 7.50 -15.95
CA MET A 194 -11.50 8.08 -16.37
C MET A 194 -10.69 7.07 -17.18
N ALA A 195 -10.55 5.83 -16.71
CA ALA A 195 -9.86 4.77 -17.43
C ALA A 195 -10.51 4.47 -18.80
N GLY A 196 -11.85 4.50 -18.86
CA GLY A 196 -12.58 4.40 -20.12
C GLY A 196 -12.29 5.56 -21.06
N LEU A 197 -12.15 6.78 -20.53
CA LEU A 197 -11.82 7.97 -21.30
C LEU A 197 -10.40 7.91 -21.86
N GLU A 198 -9.43 7.49 -21.05
CA GLU A 198 -8.03 7.27 -21.45
C GLU A 198 -7.89 6.27 -22.60
N LYS A 199 -8.57 5.12 -22.50
CA LYS A 199 -8.61 4.11 -23.57
C LYS A 199 -9.17 4.67 -24.89
N SER A 200 -10.05 5.67 -24.80
CA SER A 200 -10.67 6.28 -25.98
C SER A 200 -9.86 7.41 -26.62
N LEU A 201 -8.75 7.86 -26.00
CA LEU A 201 -8.00 9.03 -26.47
C LEU A 201 -7.38 8.83 -27.85
N THR A 202 -6.51 7.84 -27.99
CA THR A 202 -5.79 7.55 -29.24
C THR A 202 -6.73 7.38 -30.44
N PRO A 203 -7.80 6.55 -30.38
CA PRO A 203 -8.70 6.41 -31.52
C PRO A 203 -9.44 7.71 -31.85
N ARG A 204 -9.90 8.48 -30.84
CA ARG A 204 -10.58 9.77 -31.07
C ARG A 204 -9.65 10.82 -31.67
N LEU A 205 -8.42 10.92 -31.19
CA LEU A 205 -7.41 11.84 -31.72
C LEU A 205 -7.04 11.47 -33.17
N ASN A 206 -6.86 10.19 -33.47
CA ASN A 206 -6.59 9.72 -34.83
C ASN A 206 -7.76 10.00 -35.78
N GLN A 207 -8.99 9.82 -35.33
CA GLN A 207 -10.19 10.15 -36.11
C GLN A 207 -10.28 11.66 -36.37
N HIS A 208 -10.05 12.49 -35.34
CA HIS A 208 -10.04 13.94 -35.48
C HIS A 208 -8.93 14.41 -36.42
N ALA A 209 -7.75 13.80 -36.34
CA ALA A 209 -6.63 14.08 -37.25
C ALA A 209 -6.95 13.78 -38.72
N ARG A 210 -7.92 12.92 -39.01
CA ARG A 210 -8.34 12.59 -40.39
C ARG A 210 -9.58 13.37 -40.83
N SER A 211 -10.17 14.18 -39.95
CA SER A 211 -11.38 14.93 -40.25
C SER A 211 -11.09 16.11 -41.18
N LYS A 212 -12.04 16.42 -42.07
CA LYS A 212 -11.90 17.53 -43.03
C LYS A 212 -11.73 18.88 -42.32
N GLU A 213 -12.49 19.10 -41.24
CA GLU A 213 -12.40 20.32 -40.42
C GLU A 213 -10.97 20.58 -39.96
N HIS A 214 -10.26 19.53 -39.57
CA HIS A 214 -8.90 19.63 -39.07
C HIS A 214 -7.85 19.74 -40.19
N MET A 215 -8.12 19.19 -41.38
CA MET A 215 -7.24 19.33 -42.56
C MET A 215 -7.35 20.71 -43.20
N ASN A 216 -8.54 21.34 -43.14
CA ASN A 216 -8.78 22.65 -43.74
C ASN A 216 -8.05 23.81 -43.01
N VAL A 217 -7.53 23.57 -41.80
CA VAL A 217 -6.77 24.56 -41.02
C VAL A 217 -5.30 24.61 -41.42
N ILE A 218 -4.86 23.67 -42.26
CA ILE A 218 -3.46 23.53 -42.71
C ILE A 218 -3.29 24.20 -44.07
#